data_AF-A0A821QTW6-F1
#
_entry.id   AF-A0A821QTW6-F1
#
_cell.length_a   1.000
_cell.length_b   1.000
_cell.length_c   1.000
_cell.angle_alpha   90.00
_cell.angle_beta   90.00
_cell.angle_gamma   90.00
#
_symmetry.space_group_name_H-M   'P 1'
#
loop_
_entity.id
_entity.type
_entity.pdbx_description
1 polymer ?
#
loop_
_entity_poly.entity_id
_entity_poly.type
_entity_poly.pdbx_seq_one_letter_code
_entity_poly.pdbx_strand_id
1 'polypeptide(L)'
;SGSDTFTFTFPPTIIVRSGGILLDQTTNKVIRFPFNSIIAILSGGGFGATGTVLQIFQGGVVGASFTVTLASGPFTCGMLADGSVQTYNSVTAIAVMSGDFTAAGTFLGGFAPSADICSGGCGIQVIKGVTLSTAGLNGVLNFKITSIAVAIGATFQLGTPGASTGFKFKFPITLSIFGGMSFVCSGGYIMLPPGSEFDISDGGEFSSSISVSIEIFDPLTGLAIGPLQTLGTLISGGTFKLTVSASGSVATGGTAGGLGSITFLAIRSGDLTDATVWGGGVAPSGTFSISIPAGITITISGATLSLEMVRCGVSGTLALGSGSDTFTFTFPPTIIVQSGGILLDQTKNKVIRFPINSIIVMLTGGGFSATGSMLQIFHGEVAGATFTVSSASGPFTCGMLADGSIETYNSVTAIAINSGGFKAARTFLGGFAPSADICSGGCGVQVIGGVTLSTTDLNGVLNLKITSITVAIGAIFQLGTPGASTGFKFKFPIKLSILGGMSFVGSGGYIMLPPGSEFDIADGGEFSSSISVSIEIFDPLTGFAIGPLQALGTLISGGTFTLTISASGSVTIGGTAGRGTTTEMPFSTSMMG
;
A
#
# COMPACT_ATOMS: atom_id res chain seq x y z
N SER A 1 40.36 -44.53 -29.57
CA SER A 1 41.40 -44.75 -28.54
C SER A 1 41.12 -43.81 -27.39
N GLY A 2 40.53 -44.30 -26.29
CA GLY A 2 40.16 -43.46 -25.15
C GLY A 2 41.38 -43.18 -24.28
N SER A 3 41.63 -41.90 -23.97
CA SER A 3 42.47 -41.53 -22.83
C SER A 3 41.73 -41.89 -21.53
N ASP A 4 42.49 -42.16 -20.47
CA ASP A 4 41.91 -42.51 -19.15
C ASP A 4 40.96 -41.42 -18.64
N THR A 5 41.29 -40.15 -18.90
CA THR A 5 40.46 -38.97 -18.57
C THR A 5 40.57 -37.93 -19.69
N PHE A 6 39.64 -36.97 -19.75
CA PHE A 6 39.71 -35.79 -20.62
C PHE A 6 39.78 -34.52 -19.77
N THR A 7 40.59 -33.54 -20.16
CA THR A 7 40.74 -32.27 -19.42
C THR A 7 40.70 -31.07 -20.36
N PHE A 8 39.79 -30.14 -20.09
CA PHE A 8 39.79 -28.84 -20.75
C PHE A 8 40.86 -27.93 -20.13
N THR A 9 41.67 -27.29 -20.97
CA THR A 9 42.68 -26.32 -20.52
C THR A 9 42.09 -24.91 -20.32
N PHE A 10 41.02 -24.58 -21.06
CA PHE A 10 40.30 -23.30 -20.97
C PHE A 10 38.83 -23.55 -20.66
N PRO A 11 38.12 -22.61 -20.00
CA PRO A 11 36.72 -22.81 -19.63
C PRO A 11 35.81 -22.94 -20.86
N PRO A 12 35.20 -24.12 -21.11
CA PRO A 12 34.25 -24.25 -22.19
C PRO A 12 32.83 -23.87 -21.76
N THR A 13 32.06 -23.44 -22.75
CA THR A 13 30.60 -23.36 -22.70
C THR A 13 30.03 -24.40 -23.65
N ILE A 14 29.47 -25.47 -23.09
CA ILE A 14 28.95 -26.59 -23.86
C ILE A 14 27.43 -26.52 -23.85
N ILE A 15 26.82 -26.35 -25.03
CA ILE A 15 25.37 -26.31 -25.21
C ILE A 15 24.95 -27.47 -26.09
N VAL A 16 24.24 -28.45 -25.53
CA VAL A 16 23.69 -29.58 -26.29
C VAL A 16 22.26 -29.25 -26.67
N ARG A 17 22.04 -28.98 -27.96
CA ARG A 17 20.72 -28.66 -28.52
C ARG A 17 19.92 -29.93 -28.83
N SER A 18 18.64 -29.76 -29.14
CA SER A 18 17.75 -30.84 -29.55
C SER A 18 18.35 -31.69 -30.68
N GLY A 19 18.32 -33.01 -30.53
CA GLY A 19 18.91 -33.98 -31.45
C GLY A 19 20.43 -34.16 -31.32
N GLY A 20 21.11 -33.31 -30.55
CA GLY A 20 22.53 -33.46 -30.22
C GLY A 20 22.75 -34.38 -29.02
N ILE A 21 23.88 -35.08 -28.99
CA ILE A 21 24.29 -35.94 -27.87
C ILE A 21 25.74 -35.60 -27.52
N LEU A 22 25.99 -35.27 -26.24
CA LEU A 22 27.35 -35.23 -25.70
C LEU A 22 27.72 -36.63 -25.19
N LEU A 23 28.79 -37.21 -25.73
CA LEU A 23 29.21 -38.57 -25.41
C LEU A 23 30.58 -38.58 -24.75
N ASP A 24 30.67 -39.18 -23.56
CA ASP A 24 31.95 -39.45 -22.91
C ASP A 24 32.54 -40.80 -23.38
N GLN A 25 33.68 -40.73 -24.07
CA GLN A 25 34.44 -41.86 -24.59
C GLN A 25 35.72 -42.15 -23.77
N THR A 26 35.93 -41.48 -22.63
CA THR A 26 37.04 -41.77 -21.73
C THR A 26 36.87 -43.12 -21.05
N THR A 27 37.98 -43.78 -20.74
CA THR A 27 37.97 -45.11 -20.11
C THR A 27 37.44 -45.02 -18.68
N ASN A 28 37.83 -44.00 -17.91
CA ASN A 28 37.43 -43.88 -16.50
C ASN A 28 36.13 -43.11 -16.29
N LYS A 29 35.45 -42.67 -17.37
CA LYS A 29 34.23 -41.84 -17.30
C LYS A 29 34.44 -40.52 -16.56
N VAL A 30 35.52 -39.81 -16.87
CA VAL A 30 35.90 -38.57 -16.18
C VAL A 30 36.23 -37.47 -17.17
N ILE A 31 35.52 -36.35 -17.02
CA ILE A 31 35.77 -35.11 -17.76
C ILE A 31 36.09 -33.99 -16.76
N ARG A 32 37.24 -33.35 -16.94
CA ARG A 32 37.77 -32.30 -16.08
C ARG A 32 37.60 -30.92 -16.71
N PHE A 33 37.11 -29.99 -15.92
CA PHE A 33 36.81 -28.62 -16.32
C PHE A 33 37.57 -27.62 -15.42
N PRO A 34 38.12 -26.53 -15.97
CA PRO A 34 38.58 -25.43 -15.13
C PRO A 34 37.38 -24.65 -14.57
N PHE A 35 37.63 -23.69 -13.68
CA PHE A 35 36.59 -22.75 -13.22
C PHE A 35 35.97 -21.96 -14.38
N ASN A 36 34.77 -21.44 -14.15
CA ASN A 36 33.97 -20.67 -15.10
C ASN A 36 33.44 -21.47 -16.30
N SER A 37 33.43 -22.80 -16.19
CA SER A 37 32.90 -23.70 -17.21
C SER A 37 31.42 -23.97 -17.00
N ILE A 38 30.68 -24.17 -18.08
CA ILE A 38 29.25 -24.53 -18.01
C ILE A 38 28.88 -25.57 -19.06
N ILE A 39 28.01 -26.49 -18.66
CA ILE A 39 27.36 -27.44 -19.55
C ILE A 39 25.85 -27.26 -19.41
N ALA A 40 25.18 -26.97 -20.52
CA ALA A 40 23.74 -26.87 -20.60
C ALA A 40 23.22 -27.86 -21.65
N ILE A 41 22.37 -28.78 -21.22
CA ILE A 41 21.65 -29.70 -22.09
C ILE A 41 20.24 -29.17 -22.23
N LEU A 42 19.87 -28.71 -23.42
CA LEU A 42 18.53 -28.18 -23.69
C LEU A 42 17.52 -29.31 -23.82
N SER A 43 16.22 -28.97 -23.83
CA SER A 43 15.17 -29.95 -24.11
C SER A 43 15.40 -30.65 -25.46
N GLY A 44 15.33 -31.98 -25.46
CA GLY A 44 15.65 -32.83 -26.62
C GLY A 44 17.14 -33.09 -26.86
N GLY A 45 18.05 -32.50 -26.06
CA GLY A 45 19.47 -32.83 -26.06
C GLY A 45 19.79 -34.02 -25.16
N GLY A 46 20.85 -34.77 -25.49
CA GLY A 46 21.25 -35.99 -24.79
C GLY A 46 22.62 -35.94 -24.14
N PHE A 47 22.79 -36.75 -23.09
CA PHE A 47 24.10 -37.12 -22.54
C PHE A 47 24.25 -38.64 -22.63
N GLY A 48 25.08 -39.11 -23.57
CA GLY A 48 25.15 -40.52 -23.97
C GLY A 48 25.94 -41.44 -23.04
N ALA A 49 26.37 -40.96 -21.87
CA ALA A 49 27.22 -41.70 -20.94
C ALA A 49 26.85 -41.43 -19.48
N THR A 50 25.78 -42.05 -18.99
CA THR A 50 25.45 -42.04 -17.55
C THR A 50 26.61 -42.60 -16.73
N GLY A 51 26.82 -42.05 -15.54
CA GLY A 51 27.98 -42.36 -14.68
C GLY A 51 29.24 -41.54 -14.98
N THR A 52 29.20 -40.63 -15.96
CA THR A 52 30.31 -39.70 -16.20
C THR A 52 30.46 -38.72 -15.04
N VAL A 53 31.67 -38.60 -14.52
CA VAL A 53 32.03 -37.65 -13.46
C VAL A 53 32.56 -36.37 -14.11
N LEU A 54 31.82 -35.28 -13.92
CA LEU A 54 32.24 -33.92 -14.24
C LEU A 54 32.91 -33.35 -13.00
N GLN A 55 34.18 -32.94 -13.10
CA GLN A 55 34.90 -32.42 -11.93
C GLN A 55 35.73 -31.20 -12.27
N ILE A 56 35.92 -30.36 -11.25
CA ILE A 56 36.81 -29.21 -11.32
C ILE A 56 38.26 -29.70 -11.34
N PHE A 57 39.07 -29.10 -12.20
CA PHE A 57 40.50 -29.32 -12.24
C PHE A 57 41.25 -28.03 -12.55
N GLN A 58 42.14 -27.62 -11.64
CA GLN A 58 43.01 -26.47 -11.86
C GLN A 58 44.36 -26.70 -11.20
N GLY A 59 45.45 -26.38 -11.91
CA GLY A 59 46.81 -26.43 -11.35
C GLY A 59 47.24 -27.81 -10.84
N GLY A 60 46.69 -28.90 -11.40
CA GLY A 60 46.98 -30.26 -10.95
C GLY A 60 46.09 -30.77 -9.81
N VAL A 61 45.21 -29.93 -9.25
CA VAL A 61 44.33 -30.27 -8.14
C VAL A 61 42.93 -30.61 -8.66
N VAL A 62 42.36 -31.71 -8.16
CA VAL A 62 40.98 -32.10 -8.39
C VAL A 62 40.10 -31.47 -7.31
N GLY A 63 39.06 -30.75 -7.74
CA GLY A 63 38.11 -30.09 -6.86
C GLY A 63 36.78 -30.83 -6.75
N ALA A 64 35.71 -30.08 -6.51
CA ALA A 64 34.36 -30.63 -6.43
C ALA A 64 33.93 -31.31 -7.74
N SER A 65 33.04 -32.30 -7.61
CA SER A 65 32.61 -33.16 -8.71
C SER A 65 31.11 -33.46 -8.66
N PHE A 66 30.55 -33.78 -9.81
CA PHE A 66 29.19 -34.25 -9.99
C PHE A 66 29.14 -35.44 -10.94
N THR A 67 28.40 -36.48 -10.57
CA THR A 67 28.18 -37.66 -11.42
C THR A 67 26.88 -37.48 -12.20
N VAL A 68 26.97 -37.52 -13.53
CA VAL A 68 25.82 -37.40 -14.42
C VAL A 68 24.96 -38.67 -14.34
N THR A 69 23.75 -38.53 -13.83
CA THR A 69 22.78 -39.63 -13.68
C THR A 69 21.68 -39.63 -14.75
N LEU A 70 21.62 -38.56 -15.54
CA LEU A 70 20.57 -38.30 -16.54
C LEU A 70 21.06 -38.52 -17.97
N ALA A 71 20.20 -39.10 -18.79
CA ALA A 71 20.50 -39.42 -20.19
C ALA A 71 20.05 -38.32 -21.17
N SER A 72 19.18 -37.40 -20.73
CA SER A 72 18.64 -36.31 -21.55
C SER A 72 18.34 -35.06 -20.71
N GLY A 73 18.33 -33.90 -21.38
CA GLY A 73 17.97 -32.62 -20.78
C GLY A 73 16.45 -32.44 -20.59
N PRO A 74 16.02 -31.34 -19.94
CA PRO A 74 16.83 -30.16 -19.64
C PRO A 74 17.72 -30.32 -18.38
N PHE A 75 18.96 -29.86 -18.47
CA PHE A 75 19.91 -29.91 -17.35
C PHE A 75 21.01 -28.85 -17.48
N THR A 76 21.48 -28.32 -16.36
CA THR A 76 22.65 -27.42 -16.32
C THR A 76 23.61 -27.84 -15.23
N CYS A 77 24.92 -27.82 -15.53
CA CYS A 77 26.01 -27.98 -14.58
C CYS A 77 27.01 -26.83 -14.75
N GLY A 78 27.25 -26.06 -13.68
CA GLY A 78 28.19 -24.95 -13.65
C GLY A 78 29.36 -25.24 -12.70
N MET A 79 30.58 -24.94 -13.15
CA MET A 79 31.82 -25.01 -12.37
C MET A 79 32.23 -23.60 -11.97
N LEU A 80 31.93 -23.19 -10.74
CA LEU A 80 32.08 -21.79 -10.31
C LEU A 80 33.50 -21.48 -9.83
N ALA A 81 33.86 -20.20 -9.85
CA ALA A 81 35.17 -19.71 -9.40
C ALA A 81 35.44 -19.90 -7.90
N ASP A 82 34.40 -20.14 -7.10
CA ASP A 82 34.50 -20.43 -5.67
C ASP A 82 34.84 -21.89 -5.35
N GLY A 83 35.02 -22.73 -6.37
CA GLY A 83 35.29 -24.16 -6.17
C GLY A 83 34.06 -25.05 -6.14
N SER A 84 32.86 -24.50 -6.26
CA SER A 84 31.62 -25.27 -6.21
C SER A 84 31.16 -25.79 -7.58
N VAL A 85 30.46 -26.92 -7.56
CA VAL A 85 29.69 -27.43 -8.71
C VAL A 85 28.21 -27.24 -8.40
N GLN A 86 27.51 -26.48 -9.25
CA GLN A 86 26.07 -26.27 -9.13
C GLN A 86 25.32 -26.96 -10.25
N THR A 87 24.25 -27.68 -9.91
CA THR A 87 23.45 -28.42 -10.88
C THR A 87 21.98 -28.07 -10.78
N TYR A 88 21.32 -28.10 -11.94
CA TYR A 88 19.91 -27.77 -12.09
C TYR A 88 19.25 -28.78 -13.02
N ASN A 89 18.08 -29.30 -12.63
CA ASN A 89 17.24 -30.15 -13.47
C ASN A 89 16.44 -29.34 -14.52
N SER A 90 17.04 -28.24 -14.98
CA SER A 90 16.49 -27.28 -15.94
C SER A 90 17.62 -26.61 -16.70
N VAL A 91 17.28 -25.92 -17.79
CA VAL A 91 18.20 -24.97 -18.42
C VAL A 91 18.26 -23.73 -17.52
N THR A 92 19.42 -23.41 -16.95
CA THR A 92 19.56 -22.34 -15.97
C THR A 92 20.74 -21.46 -16.34
N ALA A 93 20.52 -20.16 -16.47
CA ALA A 93 21.62 -19.20 -16.57
C ALA A 93 22.05 -18.76 -15.16
N ILE A 94 23.36 -18.80 -14.89
CA ILE A 94 23.92 -18.47 -13.58
C ILE A 94 24.61 -17.11 -13.69
N ALA A 95 24.05 -16.07 -13.08
CA ALA A 95 24.66 -14.75 -13.03
C ALA A 95 25.79 -14.76 -12.00
N VAL A 96 27.03 -14.55 -12.45
CA VAL A 96 28.26 -14.65 -11.64
C VAL A 96 29.05 -13.35 -11.57
N MET A 97 28.67 -12.36 -12.38
CA MET A 97 29.21 -11.00 -12.32
C MET A 97 28.06 -10.00 -12.32
N SER A 98 28.22 -8.89 -11.59
CA SER A 98 27.21 -7.82 -11.61
C SER A 98 27.12 -7.19 -12.99
N GLY A 99 25.91 -7.02 -13.51
CA GLY A 99 25.72 -6.56 -14.87
C GLY A 99 24.27 -6.65 -15.34
N ASP A 100 24.07 -6.37 -16.62
CA ASP A 100 22.76 -6.40 -17.25
C ASP A 100 22.35 -7.81 -17.67
N PHE A 101 21.05 -8.08 -17.63
CA PHE A 101 20.40 -9.32 -18.03
C PHE A 101 20.70 -9.72 -19.48
N THR A 102 20.97 -8.75 -20.35
CA THR A 102 21.27 -8.98 -21.77
C THR A 102 22.77 -9.14 -22.05
N ALA A 103 23.64 -8.84 -21.08
CA ALA A 103 25.09 -8.89 -21.26
C ALA A 103 25.62 -10.31 -21.01
N ALA A 104 26.22 -10.92 -22.04
CA ALA A 104 26.80 -12.26 -21.93
C ALA A 104 27.82 -12.37 -20.78
N GLY A 105 28.64 -11.35 -20.56
CA GLY A 105 29.63 -11.32 -19.47
C GLY A 105 29.03 -11.47 -18.07
N THR A 106 27.75 -11.14 -17.86
CA THR A 106 27.07 -11.30 -16.57
C THR A 106 26.97 -12.78 -16.16
N PHE A 107 26.89 -13.70 -17.13
CA PHE A 107 26.54 -15.10 -16.91
C PHE A 107 27.75 -16.05 -17.05
N LEU A 108 27.73 -17.13 -16.28
CA LEU A 108 28.76 -18.17 -16.29
C LEU A 108 28.98 -18.70 -17.71
N GLY A 109 30.23 -18.70 -18.16
CA GLY A 109 30.60 -19.13 -19.52
C GLY A 109 30.01 -18.26 -20.65
N GLY A 110 29.48 -17.08 -20.35
CA GLY A 110 28.77 -16.27 -21.37
C GLY A 110 27.39 -16.80 -21.74
N PHE A 111 26.84 -17.76 -20.97
CA PHE A 111 25.54 -18.38 -21.23
C PHE A 111 24.39 -17.49 -20.77
N ALA A 112 24.17 -16.39 -21.49
CA ALA A 112 23.04 -15.50 -21.24
C ALA A 112 21.71 -16.10 -21.72
N PRO A 113 20.61 -15.86 -21.00
CA PRO A 113 19.30 -16.31 -21.41
C PRO A 113 18.83 -15.55 -22.67
N SER A 114 18.18 -16.26 -23.58
CA SER A 114 17.61 -15.71 -24.81
C SER A 114 16.36 -16.49 -25.21
N ALA A 115 15.57 -15.96 -26.14
CA ALA A 115 14.37 -16.63 -26.64
C ALA A 115 14.67 -18.02 -27.22
N ASP A 116 15.79 -18.17 -27.93
CA ASP A 116 16.19 -19.44 -28.57
C ASP A 116 16.59 -20.49 -27.52
N ILE A 117 17.38 -20.09 -26.52
CA ILE A 117 17.85 -20.97 -25.44
C ILE A 117 16.68 -21.34 -24.52
N CYS A 118 15.77 -20.40 -24.26
CA CYS A 118 14.73 -20.52 -23.26
C CYS A 118 13.35 -20.88 -23.82
N SER A 119 13.28 -21.40 -25.04
CA SER A 119 12.02 -21.83 -25.67
C SER A 119 11.21 -22.84 -24.81
N GLY A 120 11.90 -23.77 -24.14
CA GLY A 120 11.30 -24.70 -23.18
C GLY A 120 10.98 -24.09 -21.81
N GLY A 121 11.60 -22.96 -21.48
CA GLY A 121 11.66 -22.39 -20.13
C GLY A 121 13.09 -22.41 -19.59
N CYS A 122 13.55 -21.29 -19.04
CA CYS A 122 14.82 -21.20 -18.32
C CYS A 122 14.62 -20.77 -16.87
N GLY A 123 15.48 -21.28 -15.98
CA GLY A 123 15.74 -20.67 -14.69
C GLY A 123 16.85 -19.63 -14.75
N ILE A 124 16.88 -18.73 -13.78
CA ILE A 124 18.00 -17.83 -13.51
C ILE A 124 18.43 -18.00 -12.06
N GLN A 125 19.73 -18.17 -11.82
CA GLN A 125 20.30 -18.09 -10.49
C GLN A 125 21.16 -16.84 -10.38
N VAL A 126 20.90 -15.99 -9.39
CA VAL A 126 21.80 -14.90 -8.99
C VAL A 126 22.58 -15.35 -7.76
N ILE A 127 23.91 -15.42 -7.87
CA ILE A 127 24.76 -15.90 -6.76
C ILE A 127 25.15 -14.76 -5.81
N LYS A 128 25.62 -15.11 -4.62
CA LYS A 128 26.04 -14.16 -3.58
C LYS A 128 27.03 -13.13 -4.11
N GLY A 129 26.81 -11.86 -3.75
CA GLY A 129 27.67 -10.73 -4.15
C GLY A 129 27.40 -10.18 -5.56
N VAL A 130 26.44 -10.76 -6.29
CA VAL A 130 26.09 -10.34 -7.66
C VAL A 130 24.83 -9.48 -7.66
N THR A 131 24.87 -8.39 -8.42
CA THR A 131 23.70 -7.57 -8.77
C THR A 131 23.33 -7.80 -10.23
N LEU A 132 22.17 -8.43 -10.46
CA LEU A 132 21.63 -8.63 -11.80
C LEU A 132 20.60 -7.54 -12.11
N SER A 133 20.86 -6.72 -13.13
CA SER A 133 19.98 -5.64 -13.56
C SER A 133 19.15 -6.03 -14.77
N THR A 134 17.91 -5.59 -14.83
CA THR A 134 17.00 -5.78 -15.98
C THR A 134 16.88 -4.53 -16.86
N ALA A 135 17.75 -3.54 -16.68
CA ALA A 135 17.65 -2.24 -17.37
C ALA A 135 17.63 -2.38 -18.90
N GLY A 136 18.46 -3.28 -19.47
CA GLY A 136 18.56 -3.56 -20.90
C GLY A 136 17.34 -4.27 -21.50
N LEU A 137 16.40 -4.74 -20.66
CA LEU A 137 15.12 -5.30 -21.11
C LEU A 137 14.05 -4.24 -21.39
N ASN A 138 14.33 -2.96 -21.09
CA ASN A 138 13.44 -1.83 -21.36
C ASN A 138 12.00 -2.04 -20.83
N GLY A 139 11.90 -2.51 -19.59
CA GLY A 139 10.62 -2.69 -18.89
C GLY A 139 9.83 -3.95 -19.25
N VAL A 140 10.31 -4.83 -20.15
CA VAL A 140 9.57 -6.05 -20.53
C VAL A 140 10.48 -7.26 -20.65
N LEU A 141 10.20 -8.32 -19.86
CA LEU A 141 10.76 -9.64 -20.08
C LEU A 141 9.86 -10.44 -21.04
N ASN A 142 10.32 -10.63 -22.27
CA ASN A 142 9.50 -11.11 -23.39
C ASN A 142 9.83 -12.53 -23.90
N PHE A 143 10.57 -13.32 -23.13
CA PHE A 143 10.82 -14.74 -23.38
C PHE A 143 10.66 -15.56 -22.10
N LYS A 144 10.55 -16.88 -22.24
CA LYS A 144 10.08 -17.79 -21.19
C LYS A 144 11.15 -18.06 -20.12
N ILE A 145 11.27 -17.15 -19.16
CA ILE A 145 11.93 -17.41 -17.88
C ILE A 145 10.88 -17.93 -16.91
N THR A 146 11.07 -19.15 -16.40
CA THR A 146 10.12 -19.82 -15.50
C THR A 146 10.47 -19.60 -14.04
N SER A 147 11.74 -19.33 -13.73
CA SER A 147 12.16 -19.05 -12.35
C SER A 147 13.33 -18.08 -12.29
N ILE A 148 13.34 -17.24 -11.26
CA ILE A 148 14.52 -16.44 -10.86
C ILE A 148 14.70 -16.65 -9.36
N ALA A 149 15.85 -17.19 -8.98
CA ALA A 149 16.25 -17.37 -7.59
C ALA A 149 17.39 -16.41 -7.26
N VAL A 150 17.22 -15.61 -6.20
CA VAL A 150 18.21 -14.63 -5.74
C VAL A 150 18.76 -15.09 -4.41
N ALA A 151 20.04 -15.50 -4.39
CA ALA A 151 20.70 -15.99 -3.19
C ALA A 151 20.88 -14.90 -2.12
N ILE A 152 21.05 -15.30 -0.86
CA ILE A 152 21.39 -14.39 0.24
C ILE A 152 22.65 -13.60 -0.09
N GLY A 153 22.59 -12.27 0.07
CA GLY A 153 23.67 -11.35 -0.28
C GLY A 153 23.84 -11.07 -1.78
N ALA A 154 22.90 -11.53 -2.62
CA ALA A 154 22.78 -11.10 -4.02
C ALA A 154 21.68 -10.02 -4.15
N THR A 155 21.61 -9.35 -5.30
CA THR A 155 20.54 -8.38 -5.59
C THR A 155 19.98 -8.54 -7.00
N PHE A 156 18.64 -8.51 -7.13
CA PHE A 156 17.96 -8.42 -8.42
C PHE A 156 17.33 -7.03 -8.58
N GLN A 157 17.84 -6.25 -9.55
CA GLN A 157 17.30 -4.93 -9.86
C GLN A 157 16.27 -5.01 -10.98
N LEU A 158 15.01 -4.80 -10.61
CA LEU A 158 13.88 -4.88 -11.53
C LEU A 158 13.50 -3.48 -12.04
N GLY A 159 13.48 -3.33 -13.36
CA GLY A 159 13.14 -2.07 -14.02
C GLY A 159 14.32 -1.38 -14.71
N THR A 160 14.01 -0.25 -15.32
CA THR A 160 14.98 0.64 -15.95
C THR A 160 14.99 1.95 -15.15
N PRO A 161 16.15 2.39 -14.61
CA PRO A 161 16.23 3.64 -13.85
C PRO A 161 15.68 4.83 -14.63
N GLY A 162 14.80 5.62 -13.98
CA GLY A 162 14.16 6.79 -14.60
C GLY A 162 13.02 6.48 -15.58
N ALA A 163 12.68 5.20 -15.82
CA ALA A 163 11.48 4.88 -16.59
C ALA A 163 10.22 5.32 -15.83
N SER A 164 9.28 5.93 -16.55
CA SER A 164 7.98 6.33 -16.02
C SER A 164 6.98 5.17 -15.98
N THR A 165 7.31 4.05 -16.62
CA THR A 165 6.52 2.81 -16.67
C THR A 165 7.09 1.73 -15.76
N GLY A 166 6.24 0.79 -15.39
CA GLY A 166 6.61 -0.39 -14.60
C GLY A 166 7.46 -1.42 -15.36
N PHE A 167 7.50 -2.64 -14.80
CA PHE A 167 8.12 -3.81 -15.42
C PHE A 167 7.09 -4.92 -15.66
N LYS A 168 7.13 -5.55 -16.84
CA LYS A 168 6.17 -6.58 -17.27
C LYS A 168 6.84 -7.91 -17.59
N PHE A 169 6.34 -8.98 -16.99
CA PHE A 169 6.71 -10.35 -17.34
C PHE A 169 5.72 -10.90 -18.36
N LYS A 170 6.13 -11.31 -19.57
CA LYS A 170 5.17 -11.86 -20.56
C LYS A 170 4.73 -13.30 -20.29
N PHE A 171 5.49 -14.04 -19.49
CA PHE A 171 5.25 -15.45 -19.21
C PHE A 171 5.16 -15.70 -17.71
N PRO A 172 4.44 -16.76 -17.28
CA PRO A 172 4.38 -17.15 -15.88
C PRO A 172 5.77 -17.36 -15.31
N ILE A 173 6.01 -16.81 -14.12
CA ILE A 173 7.34 -16.79 -13.50
C ILE A 173 7.23 -17.02 -11.99
N THR A 174 8.16 -17.78 -11.44
CA THR A 174 8.39 -17.87 -9.98
C THR A 174 9.61 -17.03 -9.61
N LEU A 175 9.39 -15.97 -8.83
CA LEU A 175 10.45 -15.16 -8.23
C LEU A 175 10.65 -15.62 -6.79
N SER A 176 11.84 -16.11 -6.48
CA SER A 176 12.23 -16.55 -5.13
C SER A 176 13.41 -15.71 -4.64
N ILE A 177 13.12 -14.75 -3.77
CA ILE A 177 14.06 -13.73 -3.32
C ILE A 177 14.51 -14.05 -1.88
N PHE A 178 15.70 -14.64 -1.74
CA PHE A 178 16.36 -14.85 -0.44
C PHE A 178 17.39 -13.74 -0.13
N GLY A 179 17.82 -12.98 -1.14
CA GLY A 179 18.67 -11.80 -1.00
C GLY A 179 17.88 -10.51 -1.13
N GLY A 180 18.45 -9.52 -1.82
CA GLY A 180 17.79 -8.26 -2.12
C GLY A 180 17.05 -8.25 -3.46
N MET A 181 15.92 -7.56 -3.50
CA MET A 181 15.29 -7.11 -4.74
C MET A 181 15.09 -5.61 -4.67
N SER A 182 15.44 -4.89 -5.73
CA SER A 182 15.22 -3.44 -5.80
C SER A 182 14.41 -3.07 -7.04
N PHE A 183 13.32 -2.34 -6.87
CA PHE A 183 12.57 -1.76 -7.98
C PHE A 183 13.10 -0.36 -8.28
N VAL A 184 13.54 -0.13 -9.52
CA VAL A 184 14.32 1.07 -9.89
C VAL A 184 13.61 2.04 -10.83
N CYS A 185 12.39 1.75 -11.26
CA CYS A 185 11.62 2.70 -12.07
C CYS A 185 11.17 3.91 -11.23
N SER A 186 10.94 5.05 -11.88
CA SER A 186 10.48 6.30 -11.26
C SER A 186 8.95 6.38 -11.09
N GLY A 187 8.23 5.47 -11.72
CA GLY A 187 6.79 5.26 -11.60
C GLY A 187 6.42 3.84 -12.03
N GLY A 188 5.22 3.38 -11.65
CA GLY A 188 4.59 2.22 -12.28
C GLY A 188 4.40 0.99 -11.40
N TYR A 189 4.31 -0.15 -12.07
CA TYR A 189 3.81 -1.41 -11.54
C TYR A 189 4.77 -2.59 -11.81
N ILE A 190 4.56 -3.70 -11.13
CA ILE A 190 5.07 -5.01 -11.54
C ILE A 190 3.89 -5.79 -12.12
N MET A 191 3.97 -6.12 -13.41
CA MET A 191 2.92 -6.85 -14.12
C MET A 191 3.25 -8.34 -14.20
N LEU A 192 2.41 -9.16 -13.58
CA LEU A 192 2.52 -10.62 -13.56
C LEU A 192 1.39 -11.26 -14.36
N PRO A 193 1.66 -12.25 -15.22
CA PRO A 193 0.60 -13.03 -15.84
C PRO A 193 0.05 -14.10 -14.88
N PRO A 194 -1.15 -14.67 -15.15
CA PRO A 194 -1.65 -15.84 -14.44
C PRO A 194 -0.64 -16.99 -14.39
N GLY A 195 -0.54 -17.69 -13.26
CA GLY A 195 0.45 -18.75 -13.01
C GLY A 195 1.77 -18.27 -12.43
N SER A 196 1.90 -16.98 -12.07
CA SER A 196 3.12 -16.43 -11.48
C SER A 196 3.14 -16.49 -9.96
N GLU A 197 4.33 -16.51 -9.39
CA GLU A 197 4.58 -16.47 -7.97
C GLU A 197 5.68 -15.45 -7.65
N PHE A 198 5.46 -14.66 -6.62
CA PHE A 198 6.39 -13.66 -6.13
C PHE A 198 6.61 -13.91 -4.63
N ASP A 199 7.78 -14.39 -4.26
CA ASP A 199 8.13 -14.80 -2.90
C ASP A 199 9.40 -14.07 -2.46
N ILE A 200 9.25 -13.14 -1.50
CA ILE A 200 10.34 -12.64 -0.66
C ILE A 200 10.39 -13.54 0.57
N SER A 201 11.35 -14.44 0.55
CA SER A 201 11.52 -15.47 1.56
C SER A 201 12.22 -14.92 2.80
N ASP A 202 12.35 -15.75 3.83
CA ASP A 202 12.95 -15.32 5.10
C ASP A 202 14.41 -14.85 4.90
N GLY A 203 14.75 -13.67 5.44
CA GLY A 203 16.01 -12.97 5.19
C GLY A 203 16.11 -12.21 3.86
N GLY A 204 15.09 -12.29 3.01
CA GLY A 204 14.97 -11.50 1.79
C GLY A 204 14.52 -10.06 2.06
N GLU A 205 14.90 -9.14 1.18
CA GLU A 205 14.56 -7.72 1.28
C GLU A 205 14.02 -7.17 -0.04
N PHE A 206 13.04 -6.28 0.04
CA PHE A 206 12.60 -5.49 -1.10
C PHE A 206 12.76 -4.00 -0.82
N SER A 207 13.28 -3.25 -1.80
CA SER A 207 13.44 -1.80 -1.71
C SER A 207 12.98 -1.09 -2.97
N SER A 208 12.43 0.10 -2.80
CA SER A 208 12.00 0.99 -3.88
C SER A 208 11.99 2.43 -3.39
N SER A 209 12.20 3.39 -4.30
CA SER A 209 12.04 4.82 -4.00
C SER A 209 10.57 5.27 -3.93
N ILE A 210 9.66 4.42 -4.43
CA ILE A 210 8.21 4.65 -4.49
C ILE A 210 7.44 3.40 -4.03
N SER A 211 6.17 3.56 -3.66
CA SER A 211 5.26 2.42 -3.55
C SER A 211 5.06 1.78 -4.93
N VAL A 212 4.99 0.45 -4.98
CA VAL A 212 4.91 -0.31 -6.23
C VAL A 212 3.63 -1.12 -6.27
N SER A 213 2.81 -0.92 -7.29
CA SER A 213 1.61 -1.74 -7.50
C SER A 213 1.98 -3.05 -8.20
N ILE A 214 1.52 -4.19 -7.69
CA ILE A 214 1.55 -5.45 -8.43
C ILE A 214 0.19 -5.61 -9.11
N GLU A 215 0.24 -5.82 -10.42
CA GLU A 215 -0.91 -5.94 -11.30
C GLU A 215 -0.89 -7.28 -12.03
N ILE A 216 -2.08 -7.87 -12.25
CA ILE A 216 -2.21 -8.95 -13.23
C ILE A 216 -2.52 -8.32 -14.57
N PHE A 217 -1.91 -8.82 -15.64
CA PHE A 217 -2.35 -8.49 -17.00
C PHE A 217 -2.84 -9.74 -17.71
N ASP A 218 -3.79 -9.54 -18.61
CA ASP A 218 -4.26 -10.58 -19.51
C ASP A 218 -3.24 -10.72 -20.67
N PRO A 219 -2.60 -11.89 -20.83
CA PRO A 219 -1.65 -12.12 -21.90
C PRO A 219 -2.26 -12.08 -23.31
N LEU A 220 -3.58 -12.23 -23.46
CA LEU A 220 -4.28 -12.16 -24.74
C LEU A 220 -4.57 -10.72 -25.18
N THR A 221 -5.05 -9.88 -24.27
CA THR A 221 -5.43 -8.48 -24.58
C THR A 221 -4.33 -7.47 -24.27
N GLY A 222 -3.33 -7.84 -23.45
CA GLY A 222 -2.22 -6.98 -23.06
C GLY A 222 -2.57 -5.94 -21.99
N LEU A 223 -3.82 -5.91 -21.53
CA LEU A 223 -4.36 -4.93 -20.57
C LEU A 223 -4.19 -5.41 -19.12
N ALA A 224 -4.06 -4.44 -18.20
CA ALA A 224 -4.11 -4.69 -16.76
C ALA A 224 -5.53 -5.10 -16.33
N ILE A 225 -5.63 -6.12 -15.48
CA ILE A 225 -6.88 -6.59 -14.86
C ILE A 225 -7.11 -5.86 -13.50
N GLY A 226 -6.26 -4.88 -13.17
CA GLY A 226 -6.35 -4.01 -12.00
C GLY A 226 -5.19 -4.17 -11.00
N PRO A 227 -5.01 -3.21 -10.07
CA PRO A 227 -4.04 -3.32 -8.99
C PRO A 227 -4.53 -4.31 -7.92
N LEU A 228 -3.72 -5.34 -7.63
CA LEU A 228 -4.06 -6.40 -6.68
C LEU A 228 -3.42 -6.18 -5.32
N GLN A 229 -2.16 -5.75 -5.33
CA GLN A 229 -1.36 -5.54 -4.13
C GLN A 229 -0.55 -4.26 -4.31
N THR A 230 -0.41 -3.47 -3.25
CA THR A 230 0.60 -2.40 -3.23
C THR A 230 1.71 -2.80 -2.28
N LEU A 231 2.93 -2.87 -2.80
CA LEU A 231 4.15 -2.96 -2.00
C LEU A 231 4.52 -1.56 -1.51
N GLY A 232 4.88 -1.46 -0.23
CA GLY A 232 5.52 -0.26 0.30
C GLY A 232 6.90 -0.01 -0.32
N THR A 233 7.58 1.04 0.10
CA THR A 233 8.94 1.37 -0.35
C THR A 233 10.00 0.41 0.21
N LEU A 234 9.68 -0.34 1.26
CA LEU A 234 10.60 -1.26 1.92
C LEU A 234 9.85 -2.47 2.49
N ILE A 235 10.42 -3.66 2.31
CA ILE A 235 10.09 -4.87 3.06
C ILE A 235 11.39 -5.35 3.69
N SER A 236 11.43 -5.39 5.02
CA SER A 236 12.59 -5.84 5.80
C SER A 236 12.12 -6.62 7.03
N GLY A 237 12.77 -7.75 7.33
CA GLY A 237 12.54 -8.50 8.57
C GLY A 237 11.28 -9.36 8.59
N GLY A 238 10.83 -9.88 7.44
CA GLY A 238 9.71 -10.82 7.35
C GLY A 238 9.54 -11.38 5.94
N THR A 239 8.53 -12.22 5.74
CA THR A 239 8.22 -12.84 4.43
C THR A 239 7.09 -12.12 3.71
N PHE A 240 7.10 -12.16 2.37
CA PHE A 240 5.98 -11.79 1.51
C PHE A 240 5.83 -12.82 0.41
N LYS A 241 4.61 -13.34 0.24
CA LYS A 241 4.29 -14.30 -0.81
C LYS A 241 3.02 -13.86 -1.51
N LEU A 242 3.09 -13.75 -2.83
CA LEU A 242 1.96 -13.54 -3.72
C LEU A 242 1.95 -14.69 -4.72
N THR A 243 0.83 -15.39 -4.82
CA THR A 243 0.62 -16.44 -5.81
C THR A 243 -0.55 -16.04 -6.69
N VAL A 244 -0.32 -16.02 -7.99
CA VAL A 244 -1.36 -15.89 -9.02
C VAL A 244 -1.52 -17.25 -9.67
N SER A 245 -2.63 -17.94 -9.45
CA SER A 245 -2.88 -19.25 -10.05
C SER A 245 -3.06 -19.15 -11.56
N ALA A 246 -3.00 -20.30 -12.24
CA ALA A 246 -3.24 -20.38 -13.68
C ALA A 246 -4.67 -19.92 -14.08
N SER A 247 -5.64 -20.02 -13.17
CA SER A 247 -7.00 -19.52 -13.38
C SER A 247 -7.16 -18.03 -13.03
N GLY A 248 -6.07 -17.34 -12.68
CA GLY A 248 -6.06 -15.92 -12.30
C GLY A 248 -6.33 -15.66 -10.82
N SER A 249 -6.43 -16.71 -9.98
CA SER A 249 -6.71 -16.52 -8.56
C SER A 249 -5.53 -16.01 -7.76
N VAL A 250 -5.76 -15.04 -6.88
CA VAL A 250 -4.69 -14.40 -6.10
C VAL A 250 -4.76 -14.81 -4.64
N ALA A 251 -3.63 -15.28 -4.12
CA ALA A 251 -3.41 -15.53 -2.71
C ALA A 251 -2.20 -14.74 -2.23
N THR A 252 -2.32 -14.08 -1.09
CA THR A 252 -1.19 -13.44 -0.40
C THR A 252 -0.96 -14.08 0.95
N GLY A 253 0.31 -14.17 1.35
CA GLY A 253 0.71 -14.55 2.69
C GLY A 253 2.00 -13.83 3.08
N GLY A 254 2.34 -13.85 4.37
CA GLY A 254 3.55 -13.23 4.87
C GLY A 254 3.39 -12.65 6.27
N THR A 255 4.52 -12.38 6.92
CA THR A 255 4.58 -11.81 8.28
C THR A 255 5.14 -10.39 8.31
N ALA A 256 5.56 -9.85 7.16
CA ALA A 256 6.23 -8.55 7.11
C ALA A 256 5.27 -7.36 7.32
N GLY A 257 5.67 -6.42 8.19
CA GLY A 257 5.02 -5.12 8.34
C GLY A 257 5.32 -4.24 7.12
N GLY A 258 4.29 -3.83 6.39
CA GLY A 258 4.41 -3.03 5.15
C GLY A 258 3.43 -3.40 4.03
N LEU A 259 2.60 -4.44 4.23
CA LEU A 259 1.59 -4.88 3.27
C LEU A 259 0.30 -4.04 3.41
N GLY A 260 -0.12 -3.39 2.34
CA GLY A 260 -1.48 -2.82 2.24
C GLY A 260 -2.54 -3.93 2.05
N SER A 261 -3.79 -3.66 2.43
CA SER A 261 -4.95 -4.53 2.17
C SER A 261 -5.20 -4.74 0.66
N ILE A 262 -5.51 -5.96 0.23
CA ILE A 262 -5.91 -6.27 -1.17
C ILE A 262 -7.24 -5.58 -1.46
N THR A 263 -7.35 -4.81 -2.54
CA THR A 263 -8.63 -4.20 -2.95
C THR A 263 -9.24 -4.94 -4.14
N PHE A 264 -10.43 -5.51 -3.96
CA PHE A 264 -11.19 -6.17 -5.02
C PHE A 264 -12.15 -5.17 -5.69
N LEU A 265 -12.19 -5.16 -7.03
CA LEU A 265 -13.09 -4.33 -7.82
C LEU A 265 -14.27 -5.17 -8.31
N ALA A 266 -15.50 -4.76 -8.01
CA ALA A 266 -16.68 -5.40 -8.57
C ALA A 266 -16.84 -5.03 -10.06
N ILE A 267 -17.07 -6.02 -10.92
CA ILE A 267 -17.25 -5.84 -12.38
C ILE A 267 -18.67 -6.17 -12.85
N ARG A 268 -19.48 -6.80 -12.00
CA ARG A 268 -20.91 -7.05 -12.21
C ARG A 268 -21.61 -7.23 -10.87
N SER A 269 -22.94 -7.17 -10.89
CA SER A 269 -23.74 -7.43 -9.69
C SER A 269 -23.75 -8.91 -9.31
N GLY A 270 -23.79 -9.21 -8.02
CA GLY A 270 -23.88 -10.57 -7.49
C GLY A 270 -23.48 -10.67 -6.03
N ASP A 271 -23.20 -11.89 -5.57
CA ASP A 271 -22.81 -12.15 -4.19
C ASP A 271 -21.32 -11.91 -3.94
N LEU A 272 -20.95 -11.50 -2.73
CA LEU A 272 -19.56 -11.34 -2.29
C LEU A 272 -18.74 -12.61 -2.54
N THR A 273 -19.33 -13.77 -2.35
CA THR A 273 -18.66 -15.08 -2.48
C THR A 273 -18.60 -15.60 -3.92
N ASP A 274 -19.28 -14.97 -4.87
CA ASP A 274 -19.26 -15.36 -6.27
C ASP A 274 -18.02 -14.80 -6.98
N ALA A 275 -17.11 -15.68 -7.37
CA ALA A 275 -15.87 -15.31 -8.04
C ALA A 275 -16.09 -14.55 -9.36
N THR A 276 -17.22 -14.75 -10.05
CA THR A 276 -17.53 -14.10 -11.34
C THR A 276 -17.91 -12.62 -11.20
N VAL A 277 -18.16 -12.16 -9.97
CA VAL A 277 -18.52 -10.78 -9.62
C VAL A 277 -17.31 -9.84 -9.65
N TRP A 278 -16.12 -10.38 -9.42
CA TRP A 278 -14.92 -9.61 -9.13
C TRP A 278 -13.94 -9.58 -10.30
N GLY A 279 -13.29 -8.43 -10.47
CA GLY A 279 -12.14 -8.30 -11.37
C GLY A 279 -11.08 -9.34 -11.00
N GLY A 280 -10.65 -10.14 -11.97
CA GLY A 280 -9.73 -11.27 -11.75
C GLY A 280 -10.41 -12.62 -11.53
N GLY A 281 -11.75 -12.68 -11.42
CA GLY A 281 -12.48 -13.95 -11.31
C GLY A 281 -12.28 -14.64 -9.96
N VAL A 282 -12.18 -13.88 -8.87
CA VAL A 282 -11.88 -14.37 -7.51
C VAL A 282 -12.74 -13.64 -6.49
N ALA A 283 -13.41 -14.41 -5.63
CA ALA A 283 -14.12 -13.83 -4.50
C ALA A 283 -13.14 -13.34 -3.40
N PRO A 284 -13.43 -12.21 -2.73
CA PRO A 284 -12.68 -11.76 -1.57
C PRO A 284 -12.47 -12.85 -0.52
N SER A 285 -11.25 -12.92 0.00
CA SER A 285 -10.85 -13.87 1.06
C SER A 285 -9.79 -13.24 1.96
N GLY A 286 -9.60 -13.78 3.18
CA GLY A 286 -8.68 -13.22 4.16
C GLY A 286 -9.02 -11.79 4.58
N THR A 287 -7.98 -10.95 4.71
CA THR A 287 -8.09 -9.51 4.97
C THR A 287 -8.10 -8.74 3.65
N PHE A 288 -9.17 -8.00 3.37
CA PHE A 288 -9.38 -7.34 2.08
C PHE A 288 -10.11 -6.01 2.18
N SER A 289 -10.15 -5.30 1.06
CA SER A 289 -10.96 -4.13 0.80
C SER A 289 -11.75 -4.37 -0.49
N ILE A 290 -12.87 -3.67 -0.68
CA ILE A 290 -13.66 -3.74 -1.91
C ILE A 290 -14.01 -2.35 -2.45
N SER A 291 -14.17 -2.26 -3.76
CA SER A 291 -14.71 -1.09 -4.45
C SER A 291 -15.88 -1.51 -5.34
N ILE A 292 -17.04 -0.88 -5.15
CA ILE A 292 -18.28 -1.16 -5.85
C ILE A 292 -18.61 0.02 -6.76
N PRO A 293 -18.39 -0.09 -8.08
CA PRO A 293 -18.72 0.98 -9.03
C PRO A 293 -20.21 1.27 -9.13
N ALA A 294 -20.55 2.44 -9.69
CA ALA A 294 -21.93 2.83 -9.96
C ALA A 294 -22.66 1.80 -10.83
N GLY A 295 -23.93 1.55 -10.53
CA GLY A 295 -24.77 0.58 -11.26
C GLY A 295 -24.52 -0.89 -10.91
N ILE A 296 -23.54 -1.21 -10.07
CA ILE A 296 -23.27 -2.56 -9.59
C ILE A 296 -23.81 -2.74 -8.16
N THR A 297 -24.44 -3.89 -7.90
CA THR A 297 -24.93 -4.29 -6.58
C THR A 297 -24.16 -5.51 -6.09
N ILE A 298 -23.45 -5.37 -4.97
CA ILE A 298 -22.86 -6.49 -4.24
C ILE A 298 -23.73 -6.83 -3.05
N THR A 299 -24.11 -8.10 -2.97
CA THR A 299 -24.87 -8.65 -1.84
C THR A 299 -23.95 -9.45 -0.95
N ILE A 300 -24.01 -9.23 0.36
CA ILE A 300 -23.44 -10.15 1.35
C ILE A 300 -24.59 -10.98 1.92
N SER A 301 -24.75 -12.19 1.39
CA SER A 301 -25.79 -13.11 1.82
C SER A 301 -25.49 -13.72 3.19
N GLY A 302 -26.53 -14.06 3.95
CA GLY A 302 -26.42 -14.69 5.26
C GLY A 302 -26.51 -13.73 6.44
N ALA A 303 -26.22 -14.24 7.64
CA ALA A 303 -26.37 -13.50 8.90
C ALA A 303 -25.06 -12.86 9.40
N THR A 304 -23.91 -13.30 8.87
CA THR A 304 -22.59 -12.89 9.38
C THR A 304 -21.57 -12.81 8.25
N LEU A 305 -20.75 -11.75 8.24
CA LEU A 305 -19.50 -11.70 7.48
C LEU A 305 -18.33 -12.05 8.40
N SER A 306 -17.78 -13.26 8.21
CA SER A 306 -16.66 -13.78 9.00
C SER A 306 -15.28 -13.45 8.43
N LEU A 307 -15.21 -12.69 7.34
CA LEU A 307 -13.95 -12.23 6.74
C LEU A 307 -13.64 -10.79 7.15
N GLU A 308 -12.35 -10.43 7.15
CA GLU A 308 -11.90 -9.10 7.56
C GLU A 308 -11.93 -8.13 6.38
N MET A 309 -13.07 -7.47 6.19
CA MET A 309 -13.22 -6.39 5.23
C MET A 309 -12.80 -5.06 5.86
N VAL A 310 -11.58 -4.61 5.60
CA VAL A 310 -10.98 -3.40 6.18
C VAL A 310 -11.65 -2.14 5.64
N ARG A 311 -11.84 -2.05 4.32
CA ARG A 311 -12.42 -0.87 3.67
C ARG A 311 -13.37 -1.25 2.53
N CYS A 312 -14.49 -0.55 2.43
CA CYS A 312 -15.48 -0.73 1.38
C CYS A 312 -15.85 0.64 0.79
N GLY A 313 -15.49 0.88 -0.47
CA GLY A 313 -15.93 2.04 -1.24
C GLY A 313 -17.18 1.69 -2.05
N VAL A 314 -18.26 2.45 -1.86
CA VAL A 314 -19.57 2.15 -2.46
C VAL A 314 -20.05 3.33 -3.33
N SER A 315 -19.82 3.26 -4.64
CA SER A 315 -20.47 4.14 -5.63
C SER A 315 -21.72 3.48 -6.24
N GLY A 316 -21.83 2.15 -6.15
CA GLY A 316 -23.02 1.36 -6.51
C GLY A 316 -23.88 1.03 -5.29
N THR A 317 -24.22 -0.24 -5.09
CA THR A 317 -24.99 -0.69 -3.91
C THR A 317 -24.26 -1.79 -3.14
N LEU A 318 -24.16 -1.63 -1.83
CA LEU A 318 -23.82 -2.72 -0.90
C LEU A 318 -25.08 -3.16 -0.16
N ALA A 319 -25.54 -4.37 -0.41
CA ALA A 319 -26.72 -4.95 0.21
C ALA A 319 -26.33 -5.97 1.30
N LEU A 320 -26.85 -5.80 2.51
CA LEU A 320 -26.49 -6.60 3.67
C LEU A 320 -27.65 -7.46 4.17
N GLY A 321 -27.37 -8.72 4.50
CA GLY A 321 -28.29 -9.55 5.27
C GLY A 321 -29.49 -10.08 4.47
N SER A 322 -29.34 -10.29 3.16
CA SER A 322 -30.40 -10.88 2.35
C SER A 322 -30.85 -12.23 2.92
N GLY A 323 -32.14 -12.32 3.27
CA GLY A 323 -32.77 -13.53 3.80
C GLY A 323 -32.54 -13.80 5.29
N SER A 324 -31.74 -12.99 6.00
CA SER A 324 -31.44 -13.17 7.43
C SER A 324 -32.24 -12.23 8.33
N ASP A 325 -32.41 -12.62 9.59
CA ASP A 325 -33.14 -11.80 10.56
C ASP A 325 -32.31 -10.58 11.00
N THR A 326 -30.99 -10.75 11.12
CA THR A 326 -29.99 -9.72 11.44
C THR A 326 -28.70 -9.97 10.66
N PHE A 327 -27.89 -8.94 10.43
CA PHE A 327 -26.55 -9.08 9.83
C PHE A 327 -25.45 -8.65 10.81
N THR A 328 -24.32 -9.35 10.84
CA THR A 328 -23.20 -9.08 11.77
C THR A 328 -21.85 -9.06 11.03
N PHE A 329 -21.06 -8.00 11.19
CA PHE A 329 -19.66 -7.97 10.78
C PHE A 329 -18.76 -8.54 11.86
N THR A 330 -17.98 -9.60 11.67
CA THR A 330 -17.11 -10.11 12.76
C THR A 330 -15.89 -9.21 13.04
N PHE A 331 -15.43 -8.45 12.04
CA PHE A 331 -14.28 -7.55 12.12
C PHE A 331 -14.70 -6.11 11.77
N PRO A 332 -14.02 -5.08 12.30
CA PRO A 332 -14.43 -3.68 12.12
C PRO A 332 -14.22 -3.21 10.67
N PRO A 333 -15.29 -2.85 9.94
CA PRO A 333 -15.16 -2.31 8.60
C PRO A 333 -15.15 -0.79 8.59
N THR A 334 -14.52 -0.24 7.55
CA THR A 334 -14.66 1.15 7.13
C THR A 334 -15.50 1.21 5.86
N ILE A 335 -16.75 1.65 5.98
CA ILE A 335 -17.68 1.73 4.84
C ILE A 335 -17.81 3.19 4.41
N ILE A 336 -17.49 3.49 3.16
CA ILE A 336 -17.57 4.82 2.57
C ILE A 336 -18.54 4.77 1.40
N VAL A 337 -19.73 5.34 1.60
CA VAL A 337 -20.76 5.46 0.57
C VAL A 337 -20.55 6.78 -0.17
N GLN A 338 -20.19 6.67 -1.44
CA GLN A 338 -19.91 7.81 -2.32
C GLN A 338 -21.20 8.35 -2.93
N SER A 339 -21.10 9.46 -3.66
CA SER A 339 -22.23 10.05 -4.39
C SER A 339 -22.90 9.02 -5.32
N GLY A 340 -24.23 8.89 -5.22
CA GLY A 340 -25.02 7.91 -5.97
C GLY A 340 -24.97 6.49 -5.40
N GLY A 341 -24.09 6.24 -4.43
CA GLY A 341 -23.96 4.95 -3.76
C GLY A 341 -25.03 4.73 -2.68
N ILE A 342 -25.36 3.46 -2.43
CA ILE A 342 -26.37 3.05 -1.47
C ILE A 342 -25.85 1.93 -0.56
N LEU A 343 -25.94 2.14 0.75
CA LEU A 343 -25.89 1.05 1.73
C LEU A 343 -27.33 0.58 2.01
N LEU A 344 -27.62 -0.69 1.76
CA LEU A 344 -28.97 -1.25 1.80
C LEU A 344 -29.06 -2.34 2.88
N ASP A 345 -29.97 -2.16 3.84
CA ASP A 345 -30.31 -3.19 4.84
C ASP A 345 -31.48 -4.06 4.37
N GLN A 346 -31.18 -5.33 4.09
CA GLN A 346 -32.15 -6.34 3.67
C GLN A 346 -32.52 -7.33 4.78
N THR A 347 -32.06 -7.09 6.01
CA THR A 347 -32.43 -7.93 7.15
C THR A 347 -33.93 -7.80 7.47
N LYS A 348 -34.53 -8.86 8.00
CA LYS A 348 -35.96 -8.85 8.37
C LYS A 348 -36.25 -8.00 9.61
N ASN A 349 -35.37 -8.05 10.61
CA ASN A 349 -35.56 -7.29 11.86
C ASN A 349 -34.97 -5.88 11.78
N LYS A 350 -34.41 -5.48 10.63
CA LYS A 350 -33.79 -4.17 10.43
C LYS A 350 -32.66 -3.91 11.42
N VAL A 351 -31.75 -4.87 11.56
CA VAL A 351 -30.61 -4.78 12.50
C VAL A 351 -29.32 -5.17 11.79
N ILE A 352 -28.36 -4.25 11.80
CA ILE A 352 -26.98 -4.48 11.38
C ILE A 352 -26.07 -4.27 12.58
N ARG A 353 -25.27 -5.29 12.88
CA ARG A 353 -24.35 -5.34 14.01
C ARG A 353 -22.91 -5.12 13.54
N PHE A 354 -22.21 -4.26 14.24
CA PHE A 354 -20.82 -3.90 14.01
C PHE A 354 -20.00 -4.05 15.29
N PRO A 355 -18.73 -4.45 15.20
CA PRO A 355 -17.86 -4.43 16.37
C PRO A 355 -17.42 -2.99 16.63
N ILE A 356 -16.83 -2.74 17.79
CA ILE A 356 -16.13 -1.49 18.07
C ILE A 356 -15.03 -1.23 17.04
N ASN A 357 -14.67 0.03 16.88
CA ASN A 357 -13.74 0.56 15.89
C ASN A 357 -14.25 0.56 14.43
N SER A 358 -15.55 0.35 14.23
CA SER A 358 -16.19 0.43 12.92
C SER A 358 -16.60 1.87 12.58
N ILE A 359 -16.62 2.20 11.29
CA ILE A 359 -17.11 3.50 10.82
C ILE A 359 -17.90 3.37 9.53
N ILE A 360 -19.01 4.10 9.45
CA ILE A 360 -19.79 4.30 8.24
C ILE A 360 -19.77 5.79 7.92
N VAL A 361 -19.37 6.13 6.70
CA VAL A 361 -19.36 7.49 6.19
C VAL A 361 -20.18 7.53 4.90
N MET A 362 -21.21 8.36 4.88
CA MET A 362 -21.93 8.72 3.67
C MET A 362 -21.45 10.09 3.22
N LEU A 363 -20.77 10.15 2.08
CA LEU A 363 -20.41 11.40 1.43
C LEU A 363 -21.66 12.08 0.87
N THR A 364 -21.55 13.35 0.49
CA THR A 364 -22.65 14.08 -0.17
C THR A 364 -23.20 13.29 -1.36
N GLY A 365 -24.50 13.04 -1.36
CA GLY A 365 -25.18 12.25 -2.39
C GLY A 365 -25.12 10.73 -2.22
N GLY A 366 -24.38 10.21 -1.22
CA GLY A 366 -24.49 8.81 -0.79
C GLY A 366 -25.73 8.60 0.07
N GLY A 367 -26.21 7.37 0.19
CA GLY A 367 -27.44 7.08 0.92
C GLY A 367 -27.43 5.78 1.72
N PHE A 368 -28.32 5.73 2.70
CA PHE A 368 -28.73 4.53 3.39
C PHE A 368 -30.19 4.22 3.06
N SER A 369 -30.44 3.06 2.48
CA SER A 369 -31.77 2.64 2.06
C SER A 369 -32.30 1.54 2.97
N ALA A 370 -32.97 1.94 4.06
CA ALA A 370 -33.88 1.14 4.88
C ALA A 370 -34.23 1.93 6.16
N THR A 371 -35.18 2.85 6.04
CA THR A 371 -35.61 3.65 7.21
C THR A 371 -36.08 2.73 8.34
N GLY A 372 -35.64 3.03 9.57
CA GLY A 372 -35.95 2.24 10.76
C GLY A 372 -34.89 1.18 11.11
N SER A 373 -33.85 1.01 10.28
CA SER A 373 -32.73 0.13 10.62
C SER A 373 -31.96 0.58 11.85
N MET A 374 -31.62 -0.38 12.69
CA MET A 374 -30.79 -0.19 13.87
C MET A 374 -29.35 -0.60 13.55
N LEU A 375 -28.44 0.36 13.70
CA LEU A 375 -27.01 0.11 13.81
C LEU A 375 -26.72 -0.21 15.27
N GLN A 376 -26.12 -1.36 15.54
CA GLN A 376 -25.89 -1.85 16.90
C GLN A 376 -24.43 -2.25 17.08
N ILE A 377 -23.82 -1.82 18.19
CA ILE A 377 -22.54 -2.37 18.62
C ILE A 377 -22.75 -3.79 19.15
N PHE A 378 -21.89 -4.74 18.76
CA PHE A 378 -21.88 -6.07 19.36
C PHE A 378 -20.49 -6.42 19.91
N HIS A 379 -20.47 -7.00 21.12
CA HIS A 379 -19.27 -7.53 21.77
C HIS A 379 -19.50 -9.03 22.00
N GLY A 380 -19.20 -9.85 21.00
CA GLY A 380 -19.59 -11.27 21.04
C GLY A 380 -21.11 -11.43 20.99
N GLU A 381 -21.71 -12.06 22.01
CA GLU A 381 -23.17 -12.29 22.09
C GLU A 381 -23.97 -11.14 22.73
N VAL A 382 -23.30 -10.14 23.31
CA VAL A 382 -23.98 -9.04 24.03
C VAL A 382 -24.22 -7.84 23.12
N ALA A 383 -25.48 -7.42 23.04
CA ALA A 383 -25.90 -6.19 22.39
C ALA A 383 -25.45 -4.95 23.20
N GLY A 384 -24.73 -4.04 22.54
CA GLY A 384 -24.30 -2.76 23.09
C GLY A 384 -25.22 -1.60 22.68
N ALA A 385 -24.64 -0.40 22.59
CA ALA A 385 -25.35 0.81 22.17
C ALA A 385 -26.01 0.63 20.78
N THR A 386 -27.13 1.33 20.59
CA THR A 386 -27.92 1.28 19.35
C THR A 386 -28.20 2.68 18.83
N PHE A 387 -28.28 2.78 17.50
CA PHE A 387 -28.69 3.99 16.79
C PHE A 387 -29.69 3.61 15.70
N THR A 388 -30.88 4.23 15.71
CA THR A 388 -31.91 4.01 14.69
C THR A 388 -31.76 5.03 13.56
N VAL A 389 -31.60 4.52 12.33
CA VAL A 389 -31.49 5.33 11.12
C VAL A 389 -32.88 5.77 10.68
N SER A 390 -33.21 7.04 10.86
CA SER A 390 -34.53 7.63 10.55
C SER A 390 -34.73 8.04 9.08
N SER A 391 -33.77 7.69 8.21
CA SER A 391 -33.52 8.10 6.80
C SER A 391 -32.24 8.92 6.74
N ALA A 392 -31.22 8.38 6.06
CA ALA A 392 -29.93 9.04 5.95
C ALA A 392 -29.54 9.18 4.48
N SER A 393 -29.57 10.43 4.01
CA SER A 393 -28.81 10.86 2.85
C SER A 393 -27.58 11.59 3.36
N GLY A 394 -26.42 11.32 2.76
CA GLY A 394 -25.18 11.98 3.10
C GLY A 394 -25.24 13.50 2.80
N PRO A 395 -24.46 14.31 3.52
CA PRO A 395 -23.32 13.90 4.34
C PRO A 395 -23.70 13.39 5.74
N PHE A 396 -23.12 12.26 6.15
CA PHE A 396 -23.35 11.69 7.47
C PHE A 396 -22.20 10.77 7.88
N THR A 397 -21.88 10.74 9.17
CA THR A 397 -20.88 9.81 9.74
C THR A 397 -21.47 9.13 10.97
N CYS A 398 -21.24 7.82 11.09
CA CYS A 398 -21.53 7.03 12.29
C CYS A 398 -20.27 6.26 12.68
N GLY A 399 -19.74 6.55 13.88
CA GLY A 399 -18.57 5.91 14.45
C GLY A 399 -18.95 5.05 15.65
N MET A 400 -18.42 3.84 15.71
CA MET A 400 -18.60 2.90 16.82
C MET A 400 -17.30 2.82 17.59
N LEU A 401 -17.24 3.48 18.74
CA LEU A 401 -15.99 3.76 19.45
C LEU A 401 -15.58 2.61 20.38
N ALA A 402 -14.31 2.58 20.76
CA ALA A 402 -13.74 1.55 21.64
C ALA A 402 -14.36 1.52 23.04
N ASP A 403 -14.96 2.62 23.48
CA ASP A 403 -15.68 2.73 24.76
C ASP A 403 -17.11 2.16 24.71
N GLY A 404 -17.55 1.65 23.55
CA GLY A 404 -18.88 1.08 23.36
C GLY A 404 -19.96 2.11 23.05
N SER A 405 -19.60 3.38 22.81
CA SER A 405 -20.53 4.43 22.37
C SER A 405 -20.68 4.48 20.85
N ILE A 406 -21.82 5.01 20.40
CA ILE A 406 -22.06 5.36 18.99
C ILE A 406 -22.12 6.88 18.89
N GLU A 407 -21.23 7.46 18.09
CA GLU A 407 -21.25 8.88 17.75
C GLU A 407 -21.76 9.08 16.32
N THR A 408 -22.63 10.07 16.13
CA THR A 408 -23.18 10.40 14.82
C THR A 408 -23.05 11.88 14.51
N TYR A 409 -22.81 12.16 13.23
CA TYR A 409 -22.58 13.51 12.72
C TYR A 409 -23.38 13.70 11.44
N ASN A 410 -24.09 14.83 11.32
CA ASN A 410 -24.79 15.23 10.08
C ASN A 410 -23.81 15.86 9.06
N SER A 411 -22.59 15.33 9.00
CA SER A 411 -21.49 15.76 8.15
C SER A 411 -20.53 14.59 7.90
N VAL A 412 -19.66 14.73 6.90
CA VAL A 412 -18.49 13.87 6.75
C VAL A 412 -17.49 14.26 7.83
N THR A 413 -17.22 13.39 8.80
CA THR A 413 -16.40 13.70 9.98
C THR A 413 -15.32 12.65 10.17
N ALA A 414 -14.05 13.08 10.25
CA ALA A 414 -12.96 12.21 10.68
C ALA A 414 -12.87 12.21 12.21
N ILE A 415 -12.84 11.04 12.84
CA ILE A 415 -12.81 10.90 14.30
C ILE A 415 -11.41 10.45 14.73
N ALA A 416 -10.64 11.32 15.37
CA ALA A 416 -9.32 11.00 15.89
C ALA A 416 -9.47 10.21 17.20
N ILE A 417 -9.02 8.96 17.19
CA ILE A 417 -9.15 8.00 18.30
C ILE A 417 -7.80 7.57 18.91
N ASN A 418 -6.69 7.88 18.23
CA ASN A 418 -5.33 7.62 18.71
C ASN A 418 -4.50 8.89 18.60
N SER A 419 -3.61 9.13 19.56
CA SER A 419 -2.68 10.25 19.47
C SER A 419 -1.75 10.10 18.27
N GLY A 420 -1.58 11.17 17.47
CA GLY A 420 -0.73 11.13 16.28
C GLY A 420 -0.91 12.31 15.33
N GLY A 421 -0.37 12.19 14.13
CA GLY A 421 -0.35 13.23 13.10
C GLY A 421 -1.65 13.34 12.31
N PHE A 422 -1.96 14.54 11.82
CA PHE A 422 -3.18 14.86 11.09
C PHE A 422 -3.33 14.09 9.76
N LYS A 423 -2.22 13.68 9.14
CA LYS A 423 -2.22 12.87 7.90
C LYS A 423 -2.14 11.37 8.18
N ALA A 424 -1.94 10.94 9.42
CA ALA A 424 -1.71 9.54 9.73
C ALA A 424 -3.04 8.77 9.80
N ALA A 425 -3.27 7.81 8.91
CA ALA A 425 -4.49 7.00 8.93
C ALA A 425 -4.76 6.37 10.31
N ARG A 426 -3.74 5.82 10.97
CA ARG A 426 -3.84 5.20 12.31
C ARG A 426 -4.37 6.12 13.42
N THR A 427 -4.32 7.43 13.23
CA THR A 427 -4.86 8.41 14.18
C THR A 427 -6.39 8.41 14.17
N PHE A 428 -7.00 8.08 13.04
CA PHE A 428 -8.44 8.20 12.82
C PHE A 428 -9.14 6.83 12.82
N LEU A 429 -10.37 6.81 13.31
CA LEU A 429 -11.25 5.66 13.33
C LEU A 429 -11.38 5.06 11.91
N GLY A 430 -11.17 3.75 11.79
CA GLY A 430 -11.20 3.05 10.50
C GLY A 430 -10.12 3.48 9.49
N GLY A 431 -9.10 4.24 9.92
CA GLY A 431 -8.14 4.81 8.98
C GLY A 431 -8.70 5.94 8.12
N PHE A 432 -9.88 6.48 8.46
CA PHE A 432 -10.56 7.55 7.73
C PHE A 432 -9.96 8.93 8.06
N ALA A 433 -8.73 9.17 7.58
CA ALA A 433 -8.07 10.46 7.72
C ALA A 433 -8.63 11.50 6.72
N PRO A 434 -8.65 12.81 7.07
CA PRO A 434 -9.04 13.86 6.13
C PRO A 434 -8.13 13.91 4.89
N SER A 435 -8.75 14.03 3.72
CA SER A 435 -8.06 14.17 2.43
C SER A 435 -8.83 15.11 1.50
N ALA A 436 -8.19 15.56 0.41
CA ALA A 436 -8.79 16.54 -0.48
C ALA A 436 -10.04 16.02 -1.21
N ASP A 437 -10.05 14.73 -1.58
CA ASP A 437 -11.17 14.04 -2.21
C ASP A 437 -12.35 13.90 -1.24
N ILE A 438 -12.10 13.45 -0.01
CA ILE A 438 -13.10 13.28 1.04
C ILE A 438 -13.71 14.63 1.45
N CYS A 439 -12.86 15.64 1.62
CA CYS A 439 -13.25 16.94 2.16
C CYS A 439 -13.64 17.96 1.09
N SER A 440 -13.81 17.56 -0.17
CA SER A 440 -14.21 18.46 -1.27
C SER A 440 -15.51 19.24 -0.99
N GLY A 441 -16.50 18.56 -0.41
CA GLY A 441 -17.76 19.17 0.06
C GLY A 441 -17.63 19.96 1.37
N GLY A 442 -16.53 19.79 2.10
CA GLY A 442 -16.39 20.17 3.50
C GLY A 442 -16.43 18.94 4.41
N CYS A 443 -15.52 18.88 5.39
CA CYS A 443 -15.52 17.81 6.39
C CYS A 443 -15.25 18.35 7.81
N GLY A 444 -15.75 17.65 8.81
CA GLY A 444 -15.45 17.90 10.22
C GLY A 444 -14.30 17.02 10.71
N VAL A 445 -13.72 17.41 11.84
CA VAL A 445 -12.81 16.57 12.63
C VAL A 445 -13.27 16.57 14.09
N GLN A 446 -13.44 15.39 14.66
CA GLN A 446 -13.66 15.20 16.09
C GLN A 446 -12.38 14.67 16.73
N VAL A 447 -11.92 15.25 17.84
CA VAL A 447 -10.86 14.68 18.67
C VAL A 447 -11.48 14.19 19.97
N ILE A 448 -11.45 12.87 20.21
CA ILE A 448 -12.07 12.28 21.41
C ILE A 448 -11.18 12.46 22.66
N GLY A 449 -11.77 12.35 23.84
CA GLY A 449 -11.05 12.50 25.12
C GLY A 449 -9.84 11.55 25.24
N GLY A 450 -8.74 12.04 25.80
CA GLY A 450 -7.48 11.28 25.96
C GLY A 450 -6.60 11.24 24.71
N VAL A 451 -7.01 11.85 23.59
CA VAL A 451 -6.27 11.86 22.32
C VAL A 451 -5.58 13.20 22.09
N THR A 452 -4.34 13.16 21.60
CA THR A 452 -3.63 14.32 21.07
C THR A 452 -3.53 14.26 19.55
N LEU A 453 -4.22 15.17 18.86
CA LEU A 453 -4.12 15.32 17.41
C LEU A 453 -3.11 16.42 17.07
N SER A 454 -2.01 16.04 16.40
CA SER A 454 -0.93 16.96 16.02
C SER A 454 -0.98 17.34 14.55
N THR A 455 -0.80 18.63 14.27
CA THR A 455 -0.71 19.18 12.91
C THR A 455 0.73 19.33 12.40
N THR A 456 1.71 18.77 13.13
CA THR A 456 3.14 18.89 12.81
C THR A 456 3.46 18.49 11.37
N ASP A 457 2.82 17.44 10.87
CA ASP A 457 2.97 16.89 9.51
C ASP A 457 2.32 17.73 8.41
N LEU A 458 1.62 18.81 8.76
CA LEU A 458 1.04 19.79 7.84
C LEU A 458 2.01 20.93 7.49
N ASN A 459 3.17 21.02 8.15
CA ASN A 459 4.19 22.03 7.89
C ASN A 459 3.64 23.47 7.91
N GLY A 460 2.84 23.79 8.93
CA GLY A 460 2.31 25.13 9.15
C GLY A 460 1.10 25.54 8.29
N VAL A 461 0.56 24.66 7.43
CA VAL A 461 -0.61 25.01 6.61
C VAL A 461 -1.63 23.87 6.54
N LEU A 462 -2.85 24.11 7.00
CA LEU A 462 -4.00 23.25 6.72
C LEU A 462 -4.63 23.65 5.38
N ASN A 463 -4.27 22.91 4.33
CA ASN A 463 -4.81 23.05 2.98
C ASN A 463 -5.84 21.96 2.67
N LEU A 464 -6.86 21.85 3.51
CA LEU A 464 -8.02 21.00 3.31
C LEU A 464 -9.25 21.79 3.73
N LYS A 465 -10.39 21.57 3.06
CA LYS A 465 -11.65 22.22 3.40
C LYS A 465 -12.28 21.55 4.63
N ILE A 466 -11.59 21.70 5.77
CA ILE A 466 -12.12 21.32 7.08
C ILE A 466 -13.03 22.44 7.54
N THR A 467 -14.32 22.16 7.70
CA THR A 467 -15.33 23.16 8.09
C THR A 467 -15.47 23.26 9.61
N SER A 468 -15.12 22.19 10.33
CA SER A 468 -15.14 22.19 11.79
C SER A 468 -14.06 21.29 12.39
N ILE A 469 -13.48 21.71 13.51
CA ILE A 469 -12.71 20.84 14.41
C ILE A 469 -13.28 21.02 15.81
N THR A 470 -13.72 19.91 16.40
CA THR A 470 -14.21 19.87 17.77
C THR A 470 -13.25 19.05 18.62
N VAL A 471 -12.78 19.64 19.72
CA VAL A 471 -11.83 19.02 20.64
C VAL A 471 -12.56 18.72 21.93
N ALA A 472 -12.85 17.44 22.19
CA ALA A 472 -13.57 17.02 23.37
C ALA A 472 -12.80 17.31 24.67
N ILE A 473 -13.51 17.30 25.79
CA ILE A 473 -12.90 17.41 27.13
C ILE A 473 -11.85 16.32 27.30
N GLY A 474 -10.66 16.69 27.80
CA GLY A 474 -9.52 15.78 27.98
C GLY A 474 -8.77 15.44 26.69
N ALA A 475 -9.16 15.96 25.53
CA ALA A 475 -8.41 15.86 24.29
C ALA A 475 -7.47 17.07 24.10
N ILE A 476 -6.46 16.93 23.25
CA ILE A 476 -5.54 18.03 22.90
C ILE A 476 -5.45 18.17 21.38
N PHE A 477 -5.68 19.38 20.88
CA PHE A 477 -5.33 19.75 19.50
C PHE A 477 -4.03 20.54 19.50
N GLN A 478 -2.98 19.94 18.93
CA GLN A 478 -1.65 20.52 18.86
C GLN A 478 -1.44 21.18 17.49
N LEU A 479 -1.40 22.50 17.50
CA LEU A 479 -1.31 23.36 16.34
C LEU A 479 0.13 23.83 16.09
N GLY A 480 0.61 23.66 14.86
CA GLY A 480 1.94 24.12 14.46
C GLY A 480 2.94 22.98 14.25
N THR A 481 4.11 23.38 13.76
CA THR A 481 5.27 22.50 13.56
C THR A 481 6.42 23.04 14.43
N PRO A 482 6.99 22.23 15.34
CA PRO A 482 8.12 22.67 16.16
C PRO A 482 9.26 23.26 15.32
N GLY A 483 9.72 24.45 15.70
CA GLY A 483 10.79 25.17 15.00
C GLY A 483 10.37 25.93 13.73
N ALA A 484 9.12 25.81 13.27
CA ALA A 484 8.64 26.55 12.11
C ALA A 484 8.33 28.02 12.44
N SER A 485 8.99 28.93 11.73
CA SER A 485 8.89 30.39 11.95
C SER A 485 7.62 31.02 11.37
N THR A 486 6.85 30.31 10.55
CA THR A 486 5.75 30.86 9.74
C THR A 486 4.36 30.75 10.37
N GLY A 487 4.26 30.48 11.68
CA GLY A 487 2.97 30.28 12.37
C GLY A 487 2.18 29.08 11.84
N PHE A 488 0.85 29.11 11.98
CA PHE A 488 -0.04 28.11 11.40
C PHE A 488 -1.20 28.76 10.64
N LYS A 489 -1.46 28.30 9.42
CA LYS A 489 -2.45 28.89 8.50
C LYS A 489 -3.56 27.93 8.11
N PHE A 490 -4.80 28.38 8.24
CA PHE A 490 -5.98 27.70 7.71
C PHE A 490 -6.32 28.28 6.34
N LYS A 491 -6.29 27.51 5.27
CA LYS A 491 -6.62 28.05 3.92
C LYS A 491 -8.11 28.26 3.67
N PHE A 492 -8.97 27.58 4.41
CA PHE A 492 -10.41 27.62 4.24
C PHE A 492 -11.09 28.06 5.54
N PRO A 493 -12.28 28.69 5.46
CA PRO A 493 -13.06 29.03 6.65
C PRO A 493 -13.32 27.81 7.52
N ILE A 494 -13.14 27.98 8.83
CA ILE A 494 -13.20 26.88 9.79
C ILE A 494 -13.86 27.31 11.09
N LYS A 495 -14.62 26.39 11.70
CA LYS A 495 -15.07 26.50 13.09
C LYS A 495 -14.20 25.65 13.99
N LEU A 496 -13.45 26.27 14.89
CA LEU A 496 -12.66 25.60 15.92
C LEU A 496 -13.41 25.68 17.24
N SER A 497 -13.81 24.53 17.80
CA SER A 497 -14.52 24.44 19.08
C SER A 497 -13.70 23.61 20.07
N ILE A 498 -13.04 24.29 21.00
CA ILE A 498 -12.10 23.71 21.96
C ILE A 498 -12.79 23.54 23.32
N LEU A 499 -13.23 22.32 23.64
CA LEU A 499 -13.74 21.95 24.96
C LEU A 499 -12.66 21.32 25.86
N GLY A 500 -11.63 20.74 25.26
CA GLY A 500 -10.43 20.24 25.94
C GLY A 500 -9.28 21.24 25.88
N GLY A 501 -8.09 20.77 25.50
CA GLY A 501 -6.89 21.58 25.35
C GLY A 501 -6.56 21.92 23.90
N MET A 502 -5.98 23.09 23.70
CA MET A 502 -5.26 23.47 22.50
C MET A 502 -3.84 23.86 22.87
N SER A 503 -2.84 23.31 22.16
CA SER A 503 -1.44 23.69 22.35
C SER A 503 -0.85 24.24 21.05
N PHE A 504 -0.11 25.34 21.14
CA PHE A 504 0.60 25.91 20.00
C PHE A 504 2.10 25.66 20.12
N VAL A 505 2.68 25.00 19.12
CA VAL A 505 4.08 24.52 19.14
C VAL A 505 4.98 25.14 18.06
N GLY A 506 4.45 26.05 17.24
CA GLY A 506 5.25 26.81 16.27
C GLY A 506 6.18 27.82 16.95
N SER A 507 7.27 28.21 16.27
CA SER A 507 8.13 29.32 16.73
C SER A 507 7.66 30.68 16.20
N GLY A 508 6.83 30.71 15.16
CA GLY A 508 6.09 31.91 14.73
C GLY A 508 4.79 32.06 15.52
N GLY A 509 4.61 33.16 16.24
CA GLY A 509 3.46 33.39 17.15
C GLY A 509 2.15 33.77 16.48
N TYR A 510 1.78 33.16 15.34
CA TYR A 510 0.58 33.53 14.59
C TYR A 510 -0.29 32.32 14.22
N ILE A 511 -1.61 32.46 14.43
CA ILE A 511 -2.66 31.60 13.88
C ILE A 511 -3.41 32.41 12.84
N MET A 512 -3.32 32.01 11.57
CA MET A 512 -3.92 32.75 10.47
C MET A 512 -5.26 32.14 10.06
N LEU A 513 -6.32 32.93 10.16
CA LEU A 513 -7.70 32.54 9.84
C LEU A 513 -8.26 33.38 8.68
N PRO A 514 -8.97 32.78 7.72
CA PRO A 514 -9.63 33.54 6.66
C PRO A 514 -11.01 34.04 7.13
N PRO A 515 -11.63 35.02 6.41
CA PRO A 515 -13.01 35.42 6.63
C PRO A 515 -13.99 34.25 6.66
N GLY A 516 -15.01 34.31 7.52
CA GLY A 516 -15.98 33.24 7.75
C GLY A 516 -15.57 32.18 8.77
N SER A 517 -14.46 32.40 9.51
CA SER A 517 -13.98 31.47 10.53
C SER A 517 -14.52 31.80 11.93
N GLU A 518 -14.63 30.78 12.76
CA GLU A 518 -14.99 30.83 14.18
C GLU A 518 -13.91 30.14 15.01
N PHE A 519 -13.53 30.74 16.12
CA PHE A 519 -12.55 30.20 17.08
C PHE A 519 -13.11 30.36 18.49
N ASP A 520 -13.47 29.25 19.10
CA ASP A 520 -14.13 29.19 20.40
C ASP A 520 -13.34 28.28 21.35
N ILE A 521 -12.89 28.84 22.47
CA ILE A 521 -12.45 28.10 23.65
C ILE A 521 -13.61 28.13 24.65
N ALA A 522 -14.23 26.97 24.87
CA ALA A 522 -15.37 26.80 25.74
C ALA A 522 -14.97 26.90 27.22
N ASP A 523 -15.96 26.98 28.10
CA ASP A 523 -15.71 26.97 29.54
C ASP A 523 -15.09 25.63 29.97
N GLY A 524 -13.99 25.68 30.73
CA GLY A 524 -13.15 24.52 31.04
C GLY A 524 -12.17 24.11 29.94
N GLY A 525 -12.21 24.75 28.76
CA GLY A 525 -11.20 24.60 27.72
C GLY A 525 -9.92 25.37 28.05
N GLU A 526 -8.79 24.91 27.49
CA GLU A 526 -7.47 25.49 27.76
C GLU A 526 -6.71 25.80 26.47
N PHE A 527 -5.96 26.90 26.46
CA PHE A 527 -4.95 27.19 25.44
C PHE A 527 -3.59 27.34 26.09
N SER A 528 -2.55 26.73 25.50
CA SER A 528 -1.17 26.84 25.98
C SER A 528 -0.16 27.03 24.85
N SER A 529 0.86 27.85 25.10
CA SER A 529 2.01 28.03 24.22
C SER A 529 3.25 28.49 25.01
N SER A 530 4.44 28.17 24.50
CA SER A 530 5.71 28.68 25.03
C SER A 530 6.04 30.10 24.58
N ILE A 531 5.30 30.63 23.60
CA ILE A 531 5.46 31.99 23.06
C ILE A 531 4.12 32.71 23.04
N SER A 532 4.14 34.04 22.93
CA SER A 532 2.90 34.81 22.72
C SER A 532 2.35 34.51 21.34
N VAL A 533 1.09 34.11 21.27
CA VAL A 533 0.38 33.82 20.03
C VAL A 533 -0.66 34.90 19.74
N SER A 534 -0.78 35.27 18.48
CA SER A 534 -1.79 36.18 17.96
C SER A 534 -2.60 35.49 16.87
N ILE A 535 -3.88 35.84 16.76
CA ILE A 535 -4.74 35.48 15.64
C ILE A 535 -4.65 36.61 14.62
N GLU A 536 -4.35 36.25 13.37
CA GLU A 536 -4.25 37.18 12.25
C GLU A 536 -5.26 36.80 11.18
N ILE A 537 -5.95 37.80 10.64
CA ILE A 537 -6.93 37.61 9.58
C ILE A 537 -6.27 37.90 8.25
N PHE A 538 -6.36 36.95 7.33
CA PHE A 538 -5.73 37.08 6.02
C PHE A 538 -6.72 36.83 4.89
N ASP A 539 -6.44 37.44 3.74
CA ASP A 539 -7.17 37.20 2.52
C ASP A 539 -6.63 35.93 1.84
N PRO A 540 -7.46 34.88 1.67
CA PRO A 540 -7.03 33.65 1.01
C PRO A 540 -6.70 33.83 -0.48
N LEU A 541 -7.17 34.91 -1.13
CA LEU A 541 -6.88 35.20 -2.54
C LEU A 541 -5.49 35.82 -2.72
N THR A 542 -5.16 36.82 -1.92
CA THR A 542 -3.90 37.57 -2.04
C THR A 542 -2.80 37.07 -1.09
N GLY A 543 -3.17 36.32 -0.04
CA GLY A 543 -2.27 35.80 0.98
C GLY A 543 -1.81 36.85 2.00
N PHE A 544 -2.28 38.09 1.90
CA PHE A 544 -1.92 39.19 2.80
C PHE A 544 -2.86 39.30 4.00
N ALA A 545 -2.34 39.83 5.10
CA ALA A 545 -3.14 40.19 6.25
C ALA A 545 -4.09 41.34 5.91
N ILE A 546 -5.35 41.23 6.32
CA ILE A 546 -6.43 42.18 5.99
C ILE A 546 -7.24 42.63 7.21
N GLY A 547 -6.96 42.09 8.40
CA GLY A 547 -7.72 42.41 9.62
C GLY A 547 -6.82 42.66 10.82
N PRO A 548 -7.44 43.08 11.96
CA PRO A 548 -6.70 43.38 13.18
C PRO A 548 -6.01 42.13 13.73
N LEU A 549 -4.82 42.34 14.30
CA LEU A 549 -4.09 41.30 15.03
C LEU A 549 -4.70 41.16 16.43
N GLN A 550 -5.23 39.98 16.75
CA GLN A 550 -5.80 39.72 18.08
C GLN A 550 -4.82 38.91 18.93
N ALA A 551 -4.34 39.48 20.03
CA ALA A 551 -3.49 38.75 20.97
C ALA A 551 -4.30 37.65 21.69
N LEU A 552 -3.80 36.42 21.66
CA LEU A 552 -4.33 35.27 22.41
C LEU A 552 -3.51 35.04 23.72
N GLY A 553 -2.24 35.43 23.72
CA GLY A 553 -1.33 35.29 24.85
C GLY A 553 -0.56 33.96 24.84
N THR A 554 -0.05 33.54 26.00
CA THR A 554 0.69 32.27 26.17
C THR A 554 -0.16 31.21 26.87
N LEU A 555 -1.21 31.60 27.60
CA LEU A 555 -2.06 30.71 28.36
C LEU A 555 -3.47 31.30 28.49
N ILE A 556 -4.49 30.46 28.28
CA ILE A 556 -5.87 30.70 28.70
C ILE A 556 -6.28 29.51 29.55
N SER A 557 -6.65 29.77 30.82
CA SER A 557 -7.11 28.76 31.77
C SER A 557 -8.27 29.31 32.59
N GLY A 558 -9.40 28.62 32.63
CA GLY A 558 -10.54 28.98 33.52
C GLY A 558 -11.42 30.14 33.03
N GLY A 559 -11.58 30.31 31.71
CA GLY A 559 -12.52 31.26 31.13
C GLY A 559 -12.82 30.97 29.67
N THR A 560 -13.78 31.70 29.09
CA THR A 560 -14.17 31.53 27.68
C THR A 560 -13.47 32.54 26.79
N PHE A 561 -13.24 32.15 25.53
CA PHE A 561 -12.80 33.04 24.46
C PHE A 561 -13.57 32.70 23.19
N THR A 562 -14.22 33.69 22.59
CA THR A 562 -14.91 33.51 21.31
C THR A 562 -14.45 34.57 20.31
N LEU A 563 -14.14 34.14 19.10
CA LEU A 563 -13.78 34.99 17.98
C LEU A 563 -14.56 34.54 16.75
N THR A 564 -15.33 35.45 16.18
CA THR A 564 -16.08 35.23 14.94
C THR A 564 -15.62 36.23 13.89
N ILE A 565 -15.23 35.73 12.73
CA ILE A 565 -14.89 36.53 11.56
C ILE A 565 -16.02 36.36 10.55
N SER A 566 -16.76 37.42 10.26
CA SER A 566 -17.84 37.34 9.26
C SER A 566 -17.28 37.07 7.85
N ALA A 567 -18.15 36.69 6.93
CA ALA A 567 -17.77 36.51 5.51
C ALA A 567 -17.25 37.81 4.86
N SER A 568 -17.64 38.98 5.39
CA SER A 568 -17.12 40.29 4.95
C SER A 568 -15.86 40.72 5.69
N GLY A 569 -15.33 39.90 6.61
CA GLY A 569 -14.09 40.16 7.33
C GLY A 569 -14.24 40.96 8.64
N SER A 570 -15.48 41.25 9.07
CA SER A 570 -15.70 41.92 10.37
C SER A 570 -15.46 40.98 11.54
N VAL A 571 -14.81 41.46 12.59
CA VAL A 571 -14.40 40.65 13.75
C VAL A 571 -15.27 40.96 14.97
N THR A 572 -15.80 39.91 15.60
CA THR A 572 -16.49 40.00 16.89
C THR A 572 -15.74 39.14 17.90
N ILE A 573 -15.44 39.71 19.07
CA ILE A 573 -14.71 39.02 20.15
C ILE A 573 -15.55 39.07 21.43
N GLY A 574 -15.65 37.93 22.10
CA GLY A 574 -16.32 37.77 23.38
C GLY A 574 -15.55 36.87 24.35
N GLY A 575 -16.02 36.77 25.58
CA GLY A 575 -15.47 35.87 26.60
C GLY A 575 -15.04 36.56 27.90
N THR A 576 -14.70 35.73 28.89
CA THR A 576 -14.27 36.14 30.23
C THR A 576 -12.75 36.15 30.42
N ALA A 577 -11.99 35.58 29.47
CA ALA A 577 -10.53 35.54 29.46
C ALA A 577 -9.93 36.12 28.15
N GLY A 578 -8.73 36.70 28.21
CA GLY A 578 -7.95 37.05 27.01
C GLY A 578 -8.11 38.45 26.39
N ARG A 579 -8.70 39.45 27.08
CA ARG A 579 -8.69 40.85 26.59
C ARG A 579 -7.30 41.49 26.72
N GLY A 580 -6.41 41.22 25.77
CA GLY A 580 -5.29 42.11 25.45
C GLY A 580 -5.82 43.39 24.79
N THR A 581 -5.20 44.54 25.07
CA THR A 581 -5.61 45.88 24.60
C THR A 581 -5.91 45.93 23.09
N THR A 582 -7.15 46.26 22.74
CA THR A 582 -7.62 46.49 21.37
C THR A 582 -6.95 47.74 20.77
N THR A 583 -6.32 47.61 19.60
CA THR A 583 -6.08 48.77 18.73
C THR A 583 -7.16 48.72 17.65
N GLU A 584 -8.27 49.45 17.85
CA GLU A 584 -9.24 49.68 16.79
C GLU A 584 -8.55 50.50 15.68
N MET A 585 -8.29 49.90 14.53
CA MET A 585 -8.03 50.65 13.30
C MET A 585 -9.31 50.64 12.46
N PRO A 586 -9.88 51.80 12.08
CA PRO A 586 -11.06 51.85 11.25
C PRO A 586 -10.75 51.37 9.83
N PHE A 587 -11.69 50.63 9.24
CA PHE A 587 -11.68 50.26 7.83
C PHE A 587 -11.61 51.51 6.94
N SER A 588 -10.61 51.62 6.05
CA SER A 588 -10.71 52.50 4.89
C SER A 588 -11.29 51.71 3.72
N THR A 589 -12.54 51.98 3.38
CA THR A 589 -13.14 51.58 2.10
C THR A 589 -12.50 52.38 0.98
N SER A 590 -11.42 51.88 0.38
CA SER A 590 -11.08 52.21 -1.00
C SER A 590 -10.26 51.10 -1.64
N MET A 591 -10.91 50.29 -2.48
CA MET A 591 -10.47 49.99 -3.85
C MET A 591 -11.59 49.17 -4.51
N MET A 592 -12.54 49.89 -5.11
CA MET A 592 -13.09 49.43 -6.38
C MET A 592 -11.99 49.65 -7.44
N GLY A 593 -11.75 48.62 -8.24
CA GLY A 593 -10.86 48.60 -9.39
C GLY A 593 -10.97 47.23 -10.04
#